data_AF-A0A2N4YAL5-F1
#
_entry.id   AF-A0A2N4YAL5-F1
#
_cell.length_a   1.000
_cell.length_b   1.000
_cell.length_c   1.000
_cell.angle_alpha   90.00
_cell.angle_beta   90.00
_cell.angle_gamma   90.00
#
_symmetry.space_group_name_H-M   'P 1'
#
loop_
_entity.id
_entity.type
_entity.pdbx_description
1 polymer ?
#
loop_
_entity_poly.entity_id
_entity_poly.type
_entity_poly.pdbx_seq_one_letter_code
_entity_poly.pdbx_strand_id
1 'polypeptide(L)'
;MLRLNLAREACWLDLALGVRVKVEPLTTAIMVAARTDPAVRAIAPGTPDDSIAVIFAKAIAARAIVDWESVGDADGTPIPVSPEAIDALLDLWPIFEKFQTAYVAKGLELEV
;
A
#
# COMPACT_ATOMS: atom_id res chain seq x y z
N MET A 1 4.81 3.66 -27.88
CA MET A 1 4.57 5.11 -27.64
C MET A 1 4.08 5.20 -26.22
N LEU A 2 4.81 5.87 -25.32
CA LEU A 2 4.44 5.90 -23.90
C LEU A 2 2.99 6.36 -23.71
N ARG A 3 2.19 5.56 -22.99
CA ARG A 3 0.80 5.90 -22.65
C ARG A 3 0.79 6.62 -21.31
N LEU A 4 0.11 7.77 -21.26
CA LEU A 4 -0.06 8.53 -20.03
C LEU A 4 -1.44 8.25 -19.44
N ASN A 5 -1.47 7.77 -18.21
CA ASN A 5 -2.69 7.74 -17.42
C ASN A 5 -2.87 9.09 -16.72
N LEU A 6 -3.93 9.82 -17.08
CA LEU A 6 -4.25 11.14 -16.51
C LEU A 6 -5.26 11.06 -15.36
N ALA A 7 -5.69 9.86 -14.96
CA ALA A 7 -6.57 9.67 -13.83
C ALA A 7 -5.94 10.22 -12.55
N ARG A 8 -6.69 11.04 -11.83
CA ARG A 8 -6.29 11.63 -10.56
C ARG A 8 -7.20 11.26 -9.40
N GLU A 9 -8.18 10.40 -9.67
CA GLU A 9 -9.12 9.94 -8.66
C GLU A 9 -8.66 8.64 -8.02
N ALA A 10 -8.92 8.51 -6.73
CA ALA A 10 -8.64 7.29 -6.01
C ALA A 10 -9.52 6.14 -6.55
N CYS A 11 -8.90 4.99 -6.77
CA CYS A 11 -9.56 3.80 -7.31
C CYS A 11 -9.64 2.68 -6.27
N TRP A 12 -10.62 1.81 -6.43
CA TRP A 12 -10.77 0.65 -5.55
C TRP A 12 -9.91 -0.51 -6.04
N LEU A 13 -9.17 -1.12 -5.11
CA LEU A 13 -8.32 -2.27 -5.30
C LEU A 13 -8.84 -3.44 -4.46
N ASP A 14 -8.96 -4.61 -5.07
CA ASP A 14 -9.34 -5.86 -4.39
C ASP A 14 -8.08 -6.57 -3.86
N LEU A 15 -8.08 -6.89 -2.56
CA LEU A 15 -6.98 -7.53 -1.85
C LEU A 15 -7.28 -9.00 -1.47
N ALA A 16 -8.33 -9.60 -2.06
CA ALA A 16 -8.89 -10.91 -1.75
C ALA A 16 -9.84 -10.94 -0.53
N LEU A 17 -10.61 -12.03 -0.44
CA LEU A 17 -11.59 -12.31 0.62
C LEU A 17 -12.62 -11.18 0.84
N GLY A 18 -12.91 -10.41 -0.20
CA GLY A 18 -13.84 -9.27 -0.13
C GLY A 18 -13.26 -8.02 0.54
N VAL A 19 -11.99 -8.04 0.92
CA VAL A 19 -11.25 -6.86 1.39
C VAL A 19 -10.94 -5.98 0.18
N ARG A 20 -11.36 -4.71 0.26
CA ARG A 20 -11.03 -3.71 -0.76
C ARG A 20 -10.45 -2.48 -0.10
N VAL A 21 -9.46 -1.88 -0.74
CA VAL A 21 -8.89 -0.59 -0.32
C VAL A 21 -9.06 0.42 -1.43
N LYS A 22 -9.39 1.66 -1.09
CA LYS A 22 -9.42 2.78 -2.03
C LYS A 22 -8.09 3.49 -1.96
N VAL A 23 -7.40 3.57 -3.08
CA VAL A 23 -6.03 4.08 -3.16
C VAL A 23 -5.92 5.24 -4.14
N GLU A 24 -5.20 6.28 -3.73
CA GLU A 24 -4.74 7.33 -4.64
C GLU A 24 -3.77 6.76 -5.69
N PRO A 25 -3.66 7.35 -6.90
CA PRO A 25 -2.68 6.93 -7.88
C PRO A 25 -1.25 6.94 -7.30
N LEU A 26 -0.45 5.90 -7.58
CA LEU A 26 0.94 5.86 -7.14
C LEU A 26 1.75 6.91 -7.91
N THR A 27 2.02 8.04 -7.27
CA THR A 27 2.79 9.14 -7.87
C THR A 27 4.23 9.15 -7.36
N THR A 28 5.10 9.87 -8.09
CA THR A 28 6.46 10.18 -7.62
C THR A 28 6.44 10.87 -6.26
N ALA A 29 5.42 11.68 -5.95
CA ALA A 29 5.29 12.34 -4.64
C ALA A 29 5.08 11.32 -3.51
N ILE A 30 4.18 10.33 -3.70
CA ILE A 30 3.98 9.24 -2.73
C ILE A 30 5.27 8.43 -2.56
N MET A 31 5.93 8.07 -3.66
CA MET A 31 7.18 7.30 -3.63
C MET A 31 8.31 8.03 -2.89
N VAL A 32 8.49 9.33 -3.14
CA VAL A 32 9.50 10.14 -2.44
C VAL A 32 9.15 10.26 -0.97
N ALA A 33 7.88 10.53 -0.63
CA ALA A 33 7.43 10.64 0.75
C ALA A 33 7.62 9.34 1.53
N ALA A 34 7.36 8.18 0.91
CA ALA A 34 7.60 6.86 1.50
C ALA A 34 9.10 6.61 1.75
N ARG A 35 10.00 6.99 0.83
CA ARG A 35 11.46 6.91 1.05
C ARG A 35 11.96 7.80 2.19
N THR A 36 11.23 8.85 2.52
CA THR A 36 11.56 9.72 3.66
C THR A 36 10.93 9.30 4.96
N ASP A 37 10.12 8.24 4.95
CA ASP A 37 9.45 7.74 6.15
C ASP A 37 10.48 7.34 7.23
N PRO A 38 10.26 7.71 8.50
CA PRO A 38 11.16 7.33 9.58
C PRO A 38 11.41 5.83 9.67
N ALA A 39 10.39 4.99 9.46
CA ALA A 39 10.53 3.53 9.50
C ALA A 39 11.45 3.02 8.38
N VAL A 40 11.33 3.61 7.18
CA VAL A 40 12.20 3.29 6.03
C VAL A 40 13.62 3.79 6.26
N ARG A 41 13.79 4.98 6.86
CA ARG A 41 15.11 5.54 7.15
C ARG A 41 15.84 4.85 8.29
N ALA A 42 15.11 4.16 9.17
CA ALA A 42 15.66 3.43 10.30
C ALA A 42 16.03 1.97 9.98
N ILE A 43 15.87 1.52 8.72
CA ILE A 43 16.22 0.16 8.30
C ILE A 43 17.71 -0.11 8.56
N ALA A 44 17.98 -1.18 9.31
CA ALA A 44 19.33 -1.56 9.65
C ALA A 44 20.04 -2.27 8.48
N PRO A 45 21.36 -2.13 8.35
CA PRO A 45 22.13 -2.96 7.43
C PRO A 45 21.90 -4.46 7.71
N GLY A 46 21.63 -5.24 6.67
CA GLY A 46 21.38 -6.68 6.80
C GLY A 46 19.94 -7.07 7.14
N THR A 47 19.01 -6.11 7.20
CA THR A 47 17.57 -6.45 7.20
C THR A 47 17.23 -7.25 5.93
N PRO A 48 16.50 -8.38 6.04
CA PRO A 48 16.11 -9.18 4.88
C PRO A 48 15.27 -8.38 3.88
N ASP A 49 15.43 -8.66 2.58
CA ASP A 49 14.74 -7.95 1.51
C ASP A 49 13.22 -7.97 1.67
N ASP A 50 12.64 -9.10 2.09
CA ASP A 50 11.19 -9.21 2.33
C ASP A 50 10.72 -8.27 3.45
N SER A 51 11.53 -8.13 4.51
CA SER A 51 11.23 -7.19 5.60
C SER A 51 11.33 -5.74 5.13
N ILE A 52 12.33 -5.42 4.29
CA ILE A 52 12.45 -4.10 3.66
C ILE A 52 11.23 -3.81 2.78
N ALA A 53 10.78 -4.80 2.00
CA ALA A 53 9.61 -4.67 1.12
C ALA A 53 8.33 -4.38 1.91
N VAL A 54 8.09 -5.08 3.03
CA VAL A 54 6.93 -4.84 3.90
C VAL A 54 6.97 -3.43 4.50
N ILE A 55 8.12 -3.00 5.03
CA ILE A 55 8.27 -1.64 5.61
C ILE A 55 7.98 -0.57 4.55
N PHE A 56 8.49 -0.76 3.33
CA PHE A 56 8.27 0.19 2.25
C PHE A 56 6.81 0.20 1.76
N ALA A 57 6.18 -0.97 1.66
CA ALA A 57 4.77 -1.09 1.29
C ALA A 57 3.85 -0.42 2.32
N LYS A 58 4.11 -0.58 3.62
CA LYS A 58 3.39 0.11 4.71
C LYS A 58 3.53 1.62 4.59
N ALA A 59 4.74 2.12 4.36
CA ALA A 59 4.96 3.55 4.15
C ALA A 59 4.21 4.10 2.93
N ILE A 60 4.13 3.35 1.83
CA ILE A 60 3.32 3.72 0.66
C ILE A 60 1.83 3.70 1.01
N ALA A 61 1.35 2.61 1.62
CA ALA A 61 -0.05 2.40 1.93
C ALA A 61 -0.61 3.47 2.86
N ALA A 62 0.15 3.87 3.89
CA ALA A 62 -0.22 4.96 4.81
C ALA A 62 -0.47 6.31 4.11
N ARG A 63 0.05 6.50 2.89
CA ARG A 63 -0.10 7.72 2.09
C ARG A 63 -1.12 7.56 0.96
N ALA A 64 -1.34 6.33 0.52
CA ALA A 64 -2.17 6.02 -0.63
C ALA A 64 -3.59 5.62 -0.26
N ILE A 65 -3.79 4.86 0.82
CA ILE A 65 -5.09 4.33 1.22
C ILE A 65 -5.90 5.47 1.84
N VAL A 66 -7.06 5.75 1.24
CA VAL A 66 -7.99 6.80 1.68
C VAL A 66 -9.31 6.25 2.21
N ASP A 67 -9.61 4.97 1.92
CA ASP A 67 -10.82 4.28 2.39
C ASP A 67 -10.64 2.75 2.28
N TRP A 68 -11.51 1.96 2.91
CA TRP A 68 -11.57 0.51 2.74
C TRP A 68 -12.96 -0.09 3.00
N GLU A 69 -13.16 -1.31 2.53
CA GLU A 69 -14.35 -2.13 2.80
C GLU A 69 -13.90 -3.47 3.39
N SER A 70 -14.76 -4.05 4.24
CA SER A 70 -14.56 -5.38 4.84
C SER A 70 -13.30 -5.50 5.70
N VAL A 71 -12.87 -4.41 6.33
CA VAL A 71 -11.80 -4.39 7.35
C VAL A 71 -12.43 -4.05 8.70
N GLY A 72 -12.26 -4.93 9.67
CA GLY A 72 -12.81 -4.78 11.01
C GLY A 72 -11.82 -5.19 12.10
N ASP A 73 -12.17 -4.88 13.34
CA ASP A 73 -11.45 -5.31 14.53
C ASP A 73 -11.65 -6.81 14.84
N ALA A 74 -11.17 -7.25 16.01
CA ALA A 74 -11.27 -8.63 16.45
C ALA A 74 -12.72 -9.12 16.62
N ASP A 75 -13.68 -8.22 16.81
CA ASP A 75 -15.11 -8.53 16.93
C ASP A 75 -15.83 -8.44 15.57
N GLY A 76 -15.10 -8.11 14.49
CA GLY A 76 -15.65 -7.90 13.16
C GLY A 76 -16.33 -6.54 12.99
N THR A 77 -16.14 -5.60 13.91
CA THR A 77 -16.68 -4.26 13.80
C THR A 77 -15.85 -3.46 12.80
N PRO A 78 -16.45 -2.81 11.78
CA PRO A 78 -15.71 -2.00 10.84
C PRO A 78 -14.89 -0.91 11.54
N ILE A 79 -13.61 -0.81 11.18
CA ILE A 79 -12.70 0.20 11.74
C ILE A 79 -12.34 1.24 10.67
N PRO A 80 -12.06 2.51 11.04
CA PRO A 80 -11.60 3.51 10.09
C PRO A 80 -10.16 3.24 9.67
N VAL A 81 -9.77 3.75 8.50
CA VAL A 81 -8.38 3.75 8.06
C VAL A 81 -7.52 4.54 9.05
N SER A 82 -6.47 3.90 9.56
CA SER A 82 -5.43 4.54 10.39
C SER A 82 -4.07 3.91 10.10
N PRO A 83 -2.94 4.58 10.43
CA PRO A 83 -1.61 4.00 10.26
C PRO A 83 -1.48 2.63 10.94
N GLU A 84 -1.98 2.50 12.17
CA GLU A 84 -1.91 1.25 12.94
C GLU A 84 -2.72 0.13 12.29
N ALA A 85 -3.90 0.46 11.76
CA ALA A 85 -4.77 -0.51 11.12
C ALA A 85 -4.25 -0.90 9.71
N ILE A 86 -3.61 0.02 8.98
CA ILE A 86 -2.89 -0.28 7.72
C ILE A 86 -1.72 -1.23 7.99
N ASP A 87 -0.95 -0.97 9.05
CA ASP A 87 0.16 -1.83 9.43
C ASP A 87 -0.33 -3.24 9.74
N ALA A 88 -1.39 -3.38 10.54
CA ALA A 88 -1.99 -4.67 10.87
C ALA A 88 -2.53 -5.39 9.62
N LEU A 89 -3.16 -4.66 8.70
CA LEU A 89 -3.67 -5.22 7.44
C LEU A 89 -2.54 -5.78 6.57
N LEU A 90 -1.42 -5.07 6.47
CA LEU A 90 -0.27 -5.47 5.66
C LEU A 90 0.69 -6.44 6.37
N ASP A 91 0.49 -6.73 7.66
CA ASP A 91 1.14 -7.86 8.32
C ASP A 91 0.53 -9.21 7.90
N LEU A 92 -0.65 -9.20 7.28
CA LEU A 92 -1.24 -10.38 6.67
C LEU A 92 -0.57 -10.65 5.32
N TRP A 93 0.32 -11.64 5.28
CA TRP A 93 1.12 -11.96 4.09
C TRP A 93 0.31 -12.01 2.77
N PRO A 94 -0.84 -12.70 2.66
CA PRO A 94 -1.59 -12.74 1.41
C PRO A 94 -2.14 -11.37 0.98
N ILE A 95 -2.50 -10.51 1.93
CA ILE A 95 -2.98 -9.15 1.66
C ILE A 95 -1.82 -8.28 1.19
N PHE A 96 -0.67 -8.36 1.86
CA PHE A 96 0.56 -7.69 1.44
C PHE A 96 0.94 -8.06 0.01
N GLU A 97 0.97 -9.35 -0.33
CA GLU A 97 1.32 -9.79 -1.68
C GLU A 97 0.37 -9.22 -2.73
N LYS A 98 -0.94 -9.18 -2.42
CA LYS A 98 -1.93 -8.58 -3.32
C LYS A 98 -1.74 -7.08 -3.47
N PHE A 99 -1.51 -6.36 -2.39
CA PHE A 99 -1.23 -4.93 -2.44
C PHE A 99 0.06 -4.64 -3.22
N GLN A 100 1.12 -5.39 -2.94
CA GLN A 100 2.41 -5.26 -3.60
C GLN A 100 2.32 -5.47 -5.11
N THR A 101 1.64 -6.53 -5.54
CA THR A 101 1.52 -6.85 -6.97
C THR A 101 0.55 -5.94 -7.71
N ALA A 102 -0.63 -5.68 -7.13
CA ALA A 102 -1.70 -4.98 -7.84
C ALA A 102 -1.60 -3.45 -7.78
N TYR A 103 -0.88 -2.90 -6.79
CA TYR A 103 -0.70 -1.47 -6.62
C TYR A 103 0.76 -1.03 -6.81
N VAL A 104 1.68 -1.55 -5.99
CA VAL A 104 3.08 -1.07 -5.97
C VAL A 104 3.80 -1.43 -7.26
N ALA A 105 3.85 -2.71 -7.63
CA ALA A 105 4.54 -3.18 -8.84
C ALA A 105 3.91 -2.56 -10.09
N LYS A 106 2.57 -2.58 -10.18
CA LYS A 106 1.83 -1.98 -11.29
C LYS A 106 2.11 -0.48 -11.46
N GLY A 107 2.26 0.27 -10.37
CA GLY A 107 2.59 1.69 -10.42
C GLY A 107 4.05 1.99 -10.84
N LEU A 108 4.92 0.98 -10.90
CA LEU A 108 6.29 1.08 -11.38
C LEU A 108 6.47 0.62 -12.84
N GLU A 109 5.43 0.04 -13.43
CA GLU A 109 5.44 -0.39 -14.83
C GLU A 109 5.26 0.81 -15.78
N LEU A 110 5.93 0.75 -16.93
CA LEU A 110 5.71 1.68 -18.04
C LEU A 110 4.83 0.99 -19.09
N GLU A 111 3.64 1.54 -19.33
CA GLU A 111 2.79 1.10 -20.43
C GLU A 111 3.29 1.69 -21.76
N VAL A 112 3.80 0.83 -22.66
CA VAL A 112 4.41 1.20 -23.94
C VAL A 112 3.48 1.14 -25.16
#